data_AF-A0A973HWW8-F1
#
_entry.id   AF-A0A973HWW8-F1
#
_cell.length_a   1.000
_cell.length_b   1.000
_cell.length_c   1.000
_cell.angle_alpha   90.00
_cell.angle_beta   90.00
_cell.angle_gamma   90.00
#
_symmetry.space_group_name_H-M   'P 1'
#
loop_
_entity.id
_entity.type
_entity.pdbx_description
1 polymer ?
#
loop_
_entity_poly.entity_id
_entity_poly.type
_entity_poly.pdbx_seq_one_letter_code
_entity_poly.pdbx_strand_id
1 'polypeptide(L)'
;MDSKLQPEVSQSTWAIGDVHGCVHTLERTLEEIESQDPGSSFLFVGDLVGKGPFSLETLELVHRLGSELVLGNHDLHLLAVSHGFAKPRVGDHLESVLSCTEWDWRDWLESRPLVHLPFTTSSRPWIMTHAGVHPHWAVDELVRQGELLSKAIRQRNWDWYRNTSTTVGYAAEVLTRLRTLGPEGDPDGE
;
A
#
# COMPACT_ATOMS: atom_id res chain seq x y z
N MET A 1 -23.37 -35.54 -26.82
CA MET A 1 -23.93 -34.41 -26.05
C MET A 1 -22.82 -33.91 -25.18
N ASP A 2 -22.08 -32.94 -25.70
CA ASP A 2 -20.87 -32.39 -25.09
C ASP A 2 -21.24 -31.65 -23.80
N SER A 3 -20.94 -32.24 -22.65
CA SER A 3 -20.86 -31.46 -21.41
C SER A 3 -19.53 -30.72 -21.46
N LYS A 4 -19.54 -29.52 -22.05
CA LYS A 4 -18.47 -28.55 -21.84
C LYS A 4 -18.38 -28.33 -20.33
N LEU A 5 -17.36 -28.94 -19.71
CA LEU A 5 -16.82 -28.49 -18.44
C LEU A 5 -16.55 -26.99 -18.63
N GLN A 6 -17.41 -26.16 -18.05
CA GLN A 6 -17.05 -24.76 -17.86
C GLN A 6 -15.79 -24.79 -17.00
N PRO A 7 -14.69 -24.12 -17.39
CA PRO A 7 -13.54 -24.04 -16.53
C PRO A 7 -14.01 -23.41 -15.22
N GLU A 8 -13.76 -24.07 -14.09
CA GLU A 8 -13.76 -23.39 -12.80
C GLU A 8 -12.72 -22.27 -12.93
N VAL A 9 -13.19 -21.05 -13.23
CA VAL A 9 -12.32 -19.88 -13.23
C VAL A 9 -12.02 -19.62 -11.77
N SER A 10 -10.93 -20.19 -11.25
CA SER A 10 -10.32 -19.64 -10.05
C SER A 10 -9.88 -18.24 -10.46
N GLN A 11 -10.57 -17.19 -9.98
CA GLN A 11 -10.14 -15.82 -10.23
C GLN A 11 -8.74 -15.66 -9.61
N SER A 12 -7.72 -15.51 -10.46
CA SER A 12 -6.37 -15.20 -9.99
C SER A 12 -6.37 -13.85 -9.28
N THR A 13 -5.45 -13.67 -8.35
CA THR A 13 -5.16 -12.37 -7.75
C THR A 13 -3.75 -11.96 -8.09
N TRP A 14 -3.59 -10.81 -8.77
CA TRP A 14 -2.29 -10.26 -9.15
C TRP A 14 -1.85 -9.22 -8.12
N ALA A 15 -0.69 -9.43 -7.52
CA ALA A 15 -0.03 -8.44 -6.68
C ALA A 15 0.70 -7.42 -7.57
N ILE A 16 0.31 -6.15 -7.47
CA ILE A 16 0.90 -5.03 -8.20
C ILE A 16 1.88 -4.31 -7.27
N GLY A 17 3.13 -4.20 -7.71
CA GLY A 17 4.20 -3.50 -7.01
C GLY A 17 4.00 -1.98 -6.91
N ASP A 18 5.02 -1.30 -6.38
CA ASP A 18 5.05 0.16 -6.21
C ASP A 18 4.74 0.88 -7.53
N VAL A 19 3.74 1.77 -7.52
CA VAL A 19 3.27 2.47 -8.71
C VAL A 19 3.92 3.84 -8.84
N HIS A 20 4.06 4.57 -7.72
CA HIS A 20 4.73 5.86 -7.66
C HIS A 20 4.27 6.86 -8.75
N GLY A 21 2.95 7.05 -8.92
CA GLY A 21 2.44 7.99 -9.92
C GLY A 21 2.70 7.61 -11.39
N CYS A 22 3.13 6.37 -11.68
CA CYS A 22 3.34 5.87 -13.05
C CYS A 22 2.04 5.35 -13.69
N VAL A 23 0.98 6.16 -13.68
CA VAL A 23 -0.38 5.74 -14.08
C VAL A 23 -0.44 5.09 -15.47
N HIS A 24 0.27 5.63 -16.47
CA HIS A 24 0.25 5.06 -17.82
C HIS A 24 0.95 3.71 -17.95
N THR A 25 1.97 3.46 -17.12
CA THR A 25 2.60 2.13 -17.05
C THR A 25 1.62 1.17 -16.38
N LEU A 26 0.97 1.60 -15.29
CA LEU A 26 -0.04 0.81 -14.61
C LEU A 26 -1.19 0.43 -15.55
N GLU A 27 -1.78 1.38 -16.28
CA GLU A 27 -2.86 1.12 -17.25
C GLU A 27 -2.46 0.03 -18.26
N ARG A 28 -1.27 0.14 -18.86
CA ARG A 28 -0.77 -0.89 -19.80
C ARG A 28 -0.56 -2.25 -19.15
N THR A 29 -0.04 -2.27 -17.93
CA THR A 29 0.13 -3.52 -17.17
C THR A 29 -1.21 -4.18 -16.87
N LEU A 30 -2.22 -3.40 -16.47
CA LEU A 30 -3.57 -3.92 -16.21
C LEU A 30 -4.24 -4.42 -17.48
N GLU A 31 -4.11 -3.70 -18.60
CA GLU A 31 -4.60 -4.15 -19.92
C GLU A 31 -3.93 -5.46 -20.36
N GLU A 32 -2.61 -5.58 -20.15
CA GLU A 32 -1.88 -6.80 -20.48
C GLU A 32 -2.34 -7.99 -19.62
N ILE A 33 -2.52 -7.78 -18.31
CA ILE A 33 -3.03 -8.82 -17.41
C ILE A 33 -4.44 -9.22 -17.80
N GLU A 34 -5.38 -8.28 -18.00
CA GLU A 34 -6.76 -8.58 -18.39
C GLU A 34 -6.83 -9.30 -19.74
N SER A 35 -5.90 -9.02 -20.67
CA SER A 35 -5.82 -9.73 -21.96
C SER A 35 -5.37 -11.19 -21.83
N GLN A 36 -4.56 -11.51 -20.82
CA GLN A 36 -3.99 -12.85 -20.59
C GLN A 36 -4.79 -13.67 -19.56
N ASP A 37 -5.37 -13.00 -18.56
CA ASP A 37 -6.09 -13.57 -17.43
C ASP A 37 -7.36 -12.73 -17.12
N PRO A 38 -8.39 -12.82 -17.97
CA PRO A 38 -9.58 -11.99 -17.87
C PRO A 38 -10.37 -12.22 -16.57
N GLY A 39 -10.83 -11.14 -15.95
CA GLY A 39 -11.61 -11.19 -14.72
C GLY A 39 -10.78 -11.52 -13.48
N SER A 40 -9.46 -11.38 -13.56
CA SER A 40 -8.56 -11.45 -12.41
C SER A 40 -8.76 -10.25 -11.48
N SER A 41 -8.41 -10.43 -10.21
CA SER A 41 -8.44 -9.36 -9.19
C SER A 41 -7.06 -8.76 -8.99
N PHE A 42 -7.00 -7.49 -8.61
CA PHE A 42 -5.74 -6.80 -8.34
C PHE A 42 -5.60 -6.49 -6.85
N LEU A 43 -4.36 -6.60 -6.38
CA LEU A 43 -3.96 -6.31 -5.02
C LEU A 43 -2.72 -5.40 -5.05
N PHE A 44 -2.82 -4.17 -4.56
CA PHE A 44 -1.70 -3.22 -4.59
C PHE A 44 -0.87 -3.27 -3.30
N VAL A 45 0.45 -3.34 -3.43
CA VAL A 45 1.36 -3.42 -2.26
C VAL A 45 1.63 -2.06 -1.59
N GLY A 46 1.00 -0.98 -2.05
CA GLY A 46 1.21 0.37 -1.55
C GLY A 46 2.12 1.20 -2.45
N ASP A 47 2.55 2.36 -1.94
CA ASP A 47 3.37 3.33 -2.66
C ASP A 47 2.76 3.69 -4.03
N LEU A 48 1.48 4.09 -3.97
CA LEU A 48 0.73 4.52 -5.14
C LEU A 48 1.22 5.88 -5.66
N VAL A 49 1.71 6.72 -4.73
CA VAL A 49 2.09 8.11 -4.96
C VAL A 49 3.59 8.34 -4.76
N GLY A 50 4.05 9.54 -5.09
CA GLY A 50 5.45 9.93 -4.94
C GLY A 50 6.30 9.55 -6.15
N LYS A 51 7.42 10.25 -6.34
CA LYS A 51 8.41 10.09 -7.43
C LYS A 51 7.92 10.35 -8.85
N GLY A 52 6.79 9.78 -9.29
CA GLY A 52 6.22 10.01 -10.61
C GLY A 52 5.19 11.15 -10.64
N PRO A 53 4.95 11.75 -11.82
CA PRO A 53 4.20 13.00 -11.94
C PRO A 53 2.68 12.87 -11.80
N PHE A 54 2.11 11.67 -11.92
CA PHE A 54 0.65 11.46 -12.01
C PHE A 54 0.07 10.78 -10.76
N SER A 55 0.45 11.27 -9.58
CA SER A 55 0.01 10.68 -8.30
C SER A 55 -1.51 10.74 -8.09
N LEU A 56 -2.17 11.81 -8.54
CA LEU A 56 -3.63 11.96 -8.41
C LEU A 56 -4.36 10.95 -9.29
N GLU A 57 -3.97 10.87 -10.54
CA GLU A 57 -4.54 9.98 -11.54
C GLU A 57 -4.36 8.51 -11.13
N THR A 58 -3.21 8.16 -10.53
CA THR A 58 -3.00 6.83 -9.95
C THR A 58 -4.00 6.55 -8.83
N LEU A 59 -4.17 7.46 -7.86
CA LEU A 59 -5.12 7.27 -6.76
C LEU A 59 -6.55 7.10 -7.28
N GLU A 60 -6.95 7.93 -8.25
CA GLU A 60 -8.27 7.84 -8.87
C GLU A 60 -8.48 6.53 -9.64
N LEU A 61 -7.48 6.06 -10.38
CA LEU A 61 -7.54 4.78 -11.08
C LEU A 61 -7.71 3.63 -10.09
N VAL A 62 -6.86 3.55 -9.06
CA VAL A 62 -6.92 2.49 -8.06
C VAL A 62 -8.25 2.54 -7.28
N HIS A 63 -8.73 3.74 -6.96
CA HIS A 63 -10.04 3.93 -6.34
C HIS A 63 -11.18 3.39 -7.22
N ARG A 64 -11.18 3.70 -8.53
CA ARG A 64 -12.21 3.20 -9.48
C ARG A 64 -12.17 1.69 -9.67
N LEU A 65 -11.00 1.06 -9.63
CA LEU A 65 -10.87 -0.39 -9.75
C LEU A 65 -11.50 -1.12 -8.55
N GLY A 66 -11.66 -0.46 -7.40
CA GLY A 66 -12.16 -1.09 -6.18
C GLY A 66 -11.23 -2.16 -5.63
N SER A 67 -9.95 -2.13 -6.03
CA SER A 67 -8.95 -3.12 -5.66
C SER A 67 -8.57 -3.04 -4.20
N GLU A 68 -8.17 -4.20 -3.66
CA GLU A 68 -7.58 -4.30 -2.32
C GLU A 68 -6.15 -3.72 -2.35
N LEU A 69 -5.72 -3.13 -1.24
CA LEU A 69 -4.37 -2.58 -1.11
C LEU A 69 -3.90 -2.48 0.34
N VAL A 70 -2.59 -2.34 0.53
CA VAL A 70 -1.98 -1.89 1.80
C VAL A 70 -1.27 -0.56 1.62
N LEU A 71 -1.16 0.22 2.70
CA LEU A 71 -0.45 1.50 2.68
C LEU A 71 1.08 1.30 2.70
N GLY A 72 1.77 1.97 1.78
CA GLY A 72 3.23 2.11 1.76
C GLY A 72 3.72 3.39 2.44
N ASN A 73 5.04 3.55 2.54
CA ASN A 73 5.62 4.70 3.24
C ASN A 73 5.44 6.03 2.51
N HIS A 74 5.32 6.03 1.18
CA HIS A 74 5.01 7.24 0.42
C HIS A 74 3.54 7.63 0.56
N ASP A 75 2.64 6.67 0.70
CA ASP A 75 1.22 6.94 1.00
C ASP A 75 1.07 7.56 2.39
N LEU A 76 1.77 7.01 3.39
CA LEU A 76 1.85 7.59 4.73
C LEU A 76 2.49 8.99 4.72
N HIS A 77 3.50 9.21 3.87
CA HIS A 77 4.11 10.52 3.70
C HIS A 77 3.12 11.56 3.17
N LEU A 78 2.36 11.21 2.13
CA LEU A 78 1.31 12.07 1.57
C LEU A 78 0.29 12.47 2.64
N LEU A 79 -0.20 11.50 3.42
CA LEU A 79 -1.13 11.77 4.52
C LEU A 79 -0.53 12.73 5.56
N ALA A 80 0.71 12.48 6.01
CA ALA A 80 1.40 13.35 6.96
C ALA A 80 1.54 14.80 6.44
N VAL A 81 1.87 14.96 5.15
CA VAL A 81 1.95 16.27 4.49
C VAL A 81 0.59 16.94 4.46
N SER A 82 -0.45 16.20 4.10
CA SER A 82 -1.81 16.73 3.95
C SER A 82 -2.40 17.26 5.26
N HIS A 83 -1.94 16.72 6.40
CA HIS A 83 -2.33 17.14 7.74
C HIS A 83 -1.36 18.15 8.38
N GLY A 84 -0.31 18.56 7.66
CA GLY A 84 0.65 19.57 8.12
C GLY A 84 1.75 19.06 9.06
N PHE A 85 1.88 17.74 9.24
CA PHE A 85 2.94 17.13 10.05
C PHE A 85 4.26 16.92 9.30
N ALA A 86 4.23 17.07 7.98
CA ALA A 86 5.40 17.00 7.12
C ALA A 86 5.34 18.07 6.02
N LYS A 87 6.48 18.35 5.41
CA LYS A 87 6.57 19.14 4.17
C LYS A 87 6.78 18.20 2.97
N PRO A 88 6.22 18.51 1.80
CA PRO A 88 6.57 17.80 0.56
C PRO A 88 8.08 17.87 0.33
N ARG A 89 8.68 16.80 -0.18
CA ARG A 89 10.07 16.77 -0.62
C ARG A 89 10.15 17.14 -2.10
N VAL A 90 11.34 17.57 -2.51
CA VAL A 90 11.64 17.77 -3.93
C VAL A 90 11.49 16.43 -4.65
N GLY A 91 10.67 16.41 -5.70
CA GLY A 91 10.42 15.21 -6.49
C GLY A 91 9.29 14.30 -6.00
N ASP A 92 8.52 14.69 -4.97
CA ASP A 92 7.35 13.87 -4.57
C ASP A 92 6.15 14.04 -5.52
N HIS A 93 6.09 15.13 -6.31
CA HIS A 93 4.99 15.39 -7.27
C HIS A 93 3.57 15.30 -6.67
N LEU A 94 3.39 15.76 -5.43
CA LEU A 94 2.11 15.64 -4.70
C LEU A 94 1.14 16.81 -4.90
N GLU A 95 1.53 17.87 -5.61
CA GLU A 95 0.76 19.12 -5.70
C GLU A 95 -0.66 18.89 -6.24
N SER A 96 -0.80 18.06 -7.28
CA SER A 96 -2.12 17.72 -7.86
C SER A 96 -3.02 17.02 -6.84
N VAL A 97 -2.46 16.11 -6.05
CA VAL A 97 -3.21 15.38 -5.01
C VAL A 97 -3.62 16.31 -3.88
N LEU A 98 -2.69 17.12 -3.37
CA LEU A 98 -2.92 18.01 -2.23
C LEU A 98 -3.95 19.10 -2.53
N SER A 99 -4.00 19.57 -3.78
CA SER A 99 -4.96 20.56 -4.27
C SER A 99 -6.30 19.97 -4.73
N CYS A 100 -6.42 18.64 -4.86
CA CYS A 100 -7.66 18.00 -5.27
C CYS A 100 -8.75 18.13 -4.19
N THR A 101 -9.93 18.57 -4.62
CA THR A 101 -11.14 18.73 -3.79
C THR A 101 -12.37 18.02 -4.37
N GLU A 102 -12.22 17.33 -5.50
CA GLU A 102 -13.32 16.67 -6.22
C GLU A 102 -13.82 15.41 -5.52
N TRP A 103 -12.97 14.76 -4.72
CA TRP A 103 -13.31 13.58 -3.94
C TRP A 103 -12.47 13.48 -2.67
N ASP A 104 -12.96 12.72 -1.68
CA ASP A 104 -12.29 12.57 -0.39
C ASP A 104 -11.22 11.47 -0.41
N TRP A 105 -10.13 11.76 -1.10
CA TRP A 105 -9.00 10.85 -1.18
C TRP A 105 -8.33 10.61 0.17
N ARG A 106 -8.42 11.56 1.12
CA ARG A 106 -7.84 11.44 2.46
C ARG A 106 -8.58 10.38 3.25
N ASP A 107 -9.90 10.50 3.36
CA ASP A 107 -10.72 9.52 4.06
C ASP A 107 -10.62 8.14 3.40
N TRP A 108 -10.56 8.09 2.06
CA TRP A 108 -10.35 6.84 1.33
C TRP A 108 -8.99 6.21 1.68
N LEU A 109 -7.89 6.96 1.60
CA LEU A 109 -6.55 6.44 1.84
C LEU A 109 -6.33 6.07 3.32
N GLU A 110 -6.82 6.87 4.28
CA GLU A 110 -6.77 6.59 5.72
C GLU A 110 -7.57 5.34 6.14
N SER A 111 -8.55 4.95 5.32
CA SER A 111 -9.33 3.73 5.57
C SER A 111 -8.59 2.46 5.18
N ARG A 112 -7.54 2.55 4.34
CA ARG A 112 -6.81 1.38 3.82
C ARG A 112 -5.95 0.72 4.91
N PRO A 113 -5.82 -0.61 4.90
CA PRO A 113 -5.06 -1.33 5.92
C PRO A 113 -3.54 -1.20 5.73
N LEU A 114 -2.77 -1.51 6.78
CA LEU A 114 -1.31 -1.66 6.72
C LEU A 114 -0.90 -3.13 6.55
N VAL A 115 -1.79 -4.03 6.95
CA VAL A 115 -1.63 -5.49 6.87
C VAL A 115 -2.89 -6.02 6.22
N HIS A 116 -2.75 -6.69 5.08
CA HIS A 116 -3.84 -7.44 4.47
C HIS A 116 -3.80 -8.87 4.99
N LEU A 117 -4.90 -9.31 5.58
CA LEU A 117 -5.04 -10.60 6.25
C LEU A 117 -5.97 -11.51 5.47
N PRO A 118 -5.74 -12.82 5.56
CA PRO A 118 -5.66 -13.65 4.37
C PRO A 118 -6.98 -13.74 3.61
N PHE A 119 -6.89 -13.52 2.30
CA PHE A 119 -7.84 -14.14 1.37
C PHE A 119 -7.59 -15.64 1.32
N THR A 120 -8.64 -16.41 1.54
CA THR A 120 -8.68 -17.85 1.28
C THR A 120 -9.14 -18.09 -0.17
N THR A 121 -8.43 -17.57 -1.17
CA THR A 121 -8.72 -17.86 -2.59
C THR A 121 -8.10 -19.17 -3.05
N SER A 122 -7.20 -19.77 -2.26
CA SER A 122 -6.59 -21.07 -2.54
C SER A 122 -6.05 -21.71 -1.25
N SER A 123 -5.57 -22.95 -1.33
CA SER A 123 -5.17 -23.82 -0.22
C SER A 123 -4.05 -23.30 0.71
N ARG A 124 -3.57 -22.07 0.52
CA ARG A 124 -2.53 -21.44 1.36
C ARG A 124 -2.89 -19.99 1.68
N PRO A 125 -3.03 -19.62 2.97
CA PRO A 125 -3.23 -18.24 3.35
C PRO A 125 -1.96 -17.43 3.07
N TRP A 126 -2.14 -16.20 2.61
CA TRP A 126 -1.07 -15.23 2.42
C TRP A 126 -1.35 -13.97 3.25
N ILE A 127 -0.28 -13.31 3.67
CA ILE A 127 -0.33 -12.02 4.37
C ILE A 127 0.43 -11.04 3.50
N MET A 128 -0.12 -9.84 3.34
CA MET A 128 0.54 -8.78 2.60
C MET A 128 0.80 -7.57 3.50
N THR A 129 2.02 -7.05 3.38
CA THR A 129 2.50 -5.79 3.93
C THR A 129 3.32 -5.11 2.84
N HIS A 130 3.47 -3.78 2.90
CA HIS A 130 4.27 -3.07 1.90
C HIS A 130 5.75 -3.50 1.93
N ALA A 131 6.37 -3.48 3.11
CA ALA A 131 7.80 -3.84 3.26
C ALA A 131 7.99 -5.24 3.83
N GLY A 132 7.82 -5.41 5.13
CA GLY A 132 8.14 -6.68 5.76
C GLY A 132 7.37 -6.96 7.04
N VAL A 133 7.58 -8.18 7.53
CA VAL A 133 7.07 -8.66 8.80
C VAL A 133 8.25 -8.88 9.73
N HIS A 134 8.15 -8.37 10.95
CA HIS A 134 9.19 -8.60 11.95
C HIS A 134 9.31 -10.10 12.25
N PRO A 135 10.53 -10.68 12.28
CA PRO A 135 10.73 -12.13 12.38
C PRO A 135 10.20 -12.76 13.67
N HIS A 136 10.01 -11.97 14.72
CA HIS A 136 9.47 -12.43 16.01
C HIS A 136 7.99 -12.08 16.22
N TRP A 137 7.31 -11.48 15.25
CA TRP A 137 5.87 -11.24 15.35
C TRP A 137 5.11 -12.47 14.86
N ALA A 138 4.36 -13.10 15.77
CA ALA A 138 3.28 -13.98 15.36
C ALA A 138 2.22 -13.20 14.57
N VAL A 139 1.38 -13.91 13.81
CA VAL A 139 0.37 -13.27 12.96
C VAL A 139 -0.52 -12.31 13.76
N ASP A 140 -1.04 -12.73 14.93
CA ASP A 140 -1.88 -11.89 15.78
C ASP A 140 -1.19 -10.58 16.22
N GLU A 141 0.12 -10.66 16.50
CA GLU A 141 0.91 -9.49 16.86
C GLU A 141 1.11 -8.56 15.65
N LEU A 142 1.37 -9.13 14.47
CA LEU A 142 1.45 -8.36 13.23
C LEU A 142 0.13 -7.61 12.96
N VAL A 143 -1.02 -8.28 13.10
CA VAL A 143 -2.35 -7.65 12.97
C VAL A 143 -2.47 -6.48 13.93
N ARG A 144 -2.16 -6.73 15.21
CA ARG A 144 -2.28 -5.74 16.28
C ARG A 144 -1.42 -4.50 16.00
N GLN A 145 -0.21 -4.69 15.48
CA GLN A 145 0.68 -3.58 15.12
C GLN A 145 0.13 -2.77 13.93
N GLY A 146 -0.42 -3.45 12.91
CA GLY A 146 -1.12 -2.79 11.82
C GLY A 146 -2.33 -1.97 12.29
N GLU A 147 -3.17 -2.55 13.14
CA GLU A 147 -4.36 -1.88 13.71
C GLU A 147 -3.99 -0.67 14.59
N LEU A 148 -2.92 -0.77 15.39
CA LEU A 148 -2.40 0.35 16.17
C LEU A 148 -2.02 1.52 15.28
N LEU A 149 -1.33 1.26 14.17
CA LEU A 149 -0.94 2.28 13.21
C LEU A 149 -2.15 2.86 12.47
N SER A 150 -3.06 2.01 11.96
CA SER A 150 -4.32 2.48 11.35
C SER A 150 -5.13 3.37 12.30
N LYS A 151 -5.20 3.03 13.59
CA LYS A 151 -5.89 3.83 14.59
C LYS A 151 -5.23 5.19 14.76
N ALA A 152 -3.90 5.26 14.86
CA ALA A 152 -3.18 6.53 14.99
C ALA A 152 -3.42 7.45 13.80
N ILE A 153 -3.37 6.90 12.57
CA ILE A 153 -3.65 7.61 11.32
C ILE A 153 -5.06 8.22 11.36
N ARG A 154 -6.10 7.41 11.62
CA ARG A 154 -7.51 7.87 11.64
C ARG A 154 -7.80 8.87 12.76
N GLN A 155 -7.06 8.79 13.87
CA GLN A 155 -7.16 9.74 14.97
C GLN A 155 -6.32 11.01 14.73
N ARG A 156 -5.63 11.10 13.59
CA ARG A 156 -4.71 12.18 13.23
C ARG A 156 -3.63 12.42 14.30
N ASN A 157 -3.23 11.35 14.99
CA ASN A 157 -2.08 11.37 15.86
C ASN A 157 -0.85 10.96 15.05
N TRP A 158 0.02 11.93 14.77
CA TRP A 158 1.22 11.77 13.95
C TRP A 158 2.52 11.95 14.75
N ASP A 159 2.48 11.89 16.09
CA ASP A 159 3.68 12.03 16.96
C ASP A 159 4.74 10.94 16.70
N TRP A 160 4.32 9.85 16.07
CA TRP A 160 5.16 8.73 15.65
C TRP A 160 5.87 8.96 14.31
N TYR A 161 5.44 9.94 13.52
CA TYR A 161 5.94 10.13 12.16
C TYR A 161 7.41 10.54 12.19
N ARG A 162 8.28 9.71 11.59
CA ARG A 162 9.75 9.79 11.69
C ARG A 162 10.30 9.67 13.12
N ASN A 163 9.53 9.08 14.04
CA ASN A 163 9.95 8.79 15.41
C ASN A 163 9.72 7.32 15.74
N THR A 164 10.75 6.50 15.45
CA THR A 164 10.74 5.05 15.65
C THR A 164 10.86 4.61 17.11
N SER A 165 11.09 5.54 18.06
CA SER A 165 11.13 5.22 19.49
C SER A 165 9.75 4.91 20.07
N THR A 166 8.68 5.31 19.37
CA THR A 166 7.30 5.01 19.74
C THR A 166 6.88 3.65 19.19
N THR A 167 5.95 2.95 19.87
CA THR A 167 5.41 1.68 19.38
C THR A 167 4.80 1.81 17.97
N VAL A 168 4.05 2.89 17.73
CA VAL A 168 3.41 3.15 16.43
C VAL A 168 4.46 3.46 15.36
N GLY A 169 5.49 4.24 15.70
CA GLY A 169 6.58 4.57 14.77
C GLY A 169 7.41 3.35 14.41
N TYR A 170 7.67 2.47 15.38
CA TYR A 170 8.33 1.18 15.13
C TYR A 170 7.48 0.27 14.23
N ALA A 171 6.16 0.22 14.44
CA ALA A 171 5.26 -0.51 13.55
C ALA A 171 5.29 0.04 12.12
N ALA A 172 5.22 1.37 11.96
CA ALA A 172 5.31 2.02 10.65
C ALA A 172 6.64 1.69 9.96
N GLU A 173 7.74 1.70 10.72
CA GLU A 173 9.06 1.37 10.23
C GLU A 173 9.11 -0.06 9.66
N VAL A 174 8.70 -1.06 10.44
CA VAL A 174 8.71 -2.47 10.03
C VAL A 174 7.80 -2.71 8.83
N LEU A 175 6.58 -2.20 8.87
CA LEU A 175 5.54 -2.54 7.89
C LEU A 175 5.72 -1.83 6.55
N THR A 176 6.38 -0.67 6.55
CA THR A 176 6.42 0.19 5.36
C THR A 176 7.82 0.58 4.90
N ARG A 177 8.90 0.19 5.58
CA ARG A 177 10.26 0.55 5.14
C ARG A 177 11.20 -0.63 5.14
N LEU A 178 11.78 -0.91 3.98
CA LEU A 178 12.94 -1.77 3.87
C LEU A 178 14.20 -1.00 4.25
N ARG A 179 15.03 -1.60 5.10
CA ARG A 179 16.38 -1.10 5.39
C ARG A 179 17.42 -2.11 4.96
N THR A 180 18.54 -1.58 4.48
CA THR A 180 19.78 -2.34 4.34
C THR A 180 20.50 -2.39 5.68
N LEU A 181 21.08 -3.54 5.96
CA LEU A 181 22.01 -3.70 7.07
C LEU A 181 23.41 -3.81 6.47
N GLY A 182 24.36 -3.12 7.11
CA GLY A 182 25.76 -3.38 6.84
C GLY A 182 26.14 -4.83 7.17
N PRO A 183 27.31 -5.31 6.75
CA PRO A 183 27.76 -6.68 7.01
C PRO A 183 27.77 -7.07 8.51
N GLU A 184 27.88 -6.09 9.41
CA GLU A 184 27.89 -6.27 10.86
C GLU A 184 26.48 -6.24 11.50
N GLY A 185 25.43 -6.02 10.69
CA GLY A 185 24.04 -5.99 11.15
C GLY A 185 23.56 -4.62 11.64
N ASP A 186 24.39 -3.58 11.52
CA ASP A 186 23.99 -2.22 11.86
C ASP A 186 23.08 -1.65 10.76
N PRO A 187 21.96 -0.98 11.13
CA PRO A 187 21.10 -0.32 10.17
C PRO A 187 21.84 0.86 9.53
N ASP A 188 21.82 0.94 8.20
CA ASP A 188 22.37 2.10 7.51
C ASP A 188 21.64 3.37 7.98
N GLY A 189 22.43 4.33 8.47
CA GLY A 189 21.95 5.66 8.87
C GLY A 189 21.61 6.48 7.63
N GLU A 190 20.35 6.92 7.54
CA GLU A 190 19.93 8.00 6.63
C GLU A 190 20.31 9.37 7.19
#